data_AF-A0A5B9D625-F1
#
_entry.id   AF-A0A5B9D625-F1
#
_cell.length_a   1.000
_cell.length_b   1.000
_cell.length_c   1.000
_cell.angle_alpha   90.00
_cell.angle_beta   90.00
_cell.angle_gamma   90.00
#
_symmetry.space_group_name_H-M   'P 1'
#
loop_
_entity.id
_entity.type
_entity.pdbx_description
1 polymer ?
#
loop_
_entity_poly.entity_id
_entity_poly.type
_entity_poly.pdbx_seq_one_letter_code
_entity_poly.pdbx_strand_id
1 'polypeptide(L)'
;MVKKIPRKKIILLLFALLLLQTFPINSKFLRISPSVNNVLTSEILKAQKTPIKSESSETNASQDVIDYFRQLFQNDWDLGEVYIPVDDETRRTQSYDRAGSGYEPFLKKEIYGTMDITPILSPDNSEAEIIKLINRATTTLKIEQMYFYSALTDIINAIIDAEHRGVDCQVILDDSNDESDATANMLTEELIEVKVSNSLVPVYFDTMHNKGIIVDSEIVLISSINWSPTSLRDNREAGLIIENAEVAAYYEELFDHDWDVCLDYDPDNSFGSIEDKDPSFSQMLTKTEDSKQFPKKSNDFSNPETISGEMALTVMASPDNCFDVVANLLSIAQSTIIISVYTLSQPYLLDIIADRIAHGIDVKLLLEKYQVGPYERSYNRGALYNFTQLGIPSVANPNVNLTAVGKWADTDFYFQHCKYIIIDDEILILSSGNLSRASCPKPQDDGDVDGNRDWWVVVYGSDPQDLIPSGTDSTKKISGYNLGIYFVFTIIGIICISKMLKERYHL
;
A
#
# COMPACT_ATOMS: atom_id res chain seq x y z
N MET A 1 33.44 -19.92 41.13
CA MET A 1 34.83 -19.79 40.60
C MET A 1 34.76 -19.34 39.14
N VAL A 2 34.70 -18.04 38.87
CA VAL A 2 34.83 -17.52 37.50
C VAL A 2 36.25 -16.96 37.38
N LYS A 3 37.17 -17.78 36.87
CA LYS A 3 38.53 -17.34 36.52
C LYS A 3 38.59 -17.06 35.02
N LYS A 4 38.79 -15.76 34.71
CA LYS A 4 39.40 -15.16 33.51
C LYS A 4 39.62 -16.11 32.31
N ILE A 5 38.72 -16.06 31.32
CA ILE A 5 39.05 -16.44 29.94
C ILE A 5 39.72 -15.21 29.30
N PRO A 6 40.96 -15.30 28.77
CA PRO A 6 41.61 -14.17 28.13
C PRO A 6 40.83 -13.70 26.89
N ARG A 7 40.64 -12.38 26.71
CA ARG A 7 39.94 -11.75 25.57
C ARG A 7 40.36 -12.32 24.19
N LYS A 8 41.63 -12.72 24.03
CA LYS A 8 42.13 -13.35 22.80
C LYS A 8 41.49 -14.71 22.46
N LYS A 9 41.02 -15.48 23.46
CA LYS A 9 40.31 -16.76 23.23
C LYS A 9 38.84 -16.58 22.89
N ILE A 10 38.21 -15.49 23.35
CA ILE A 10 36.82 -15.14 22.99
C ILE A 10 36.75 -14.66 21.53
N ILE A 11 37.73 -13.84 21.11
CA ILE A 11 37.86 -13.40 19.71
C ILE A 11 38.11 -14.60 18.79
N LEU A 12 38.96 -15.56 19.19
CA LEU A 12 39.21 -16.77 18.41
C LEU A 12 37.96 -17.67 18.29
N LEU A 13 37.11 -17.70 19.33
CA LEU A 13 35.87 -18.48 19.34
C LEU A 13 34.81 -17.85 18.43
N LEU A 14 34.69 -16.52 18.45
CA LEU A 14 33.80 -15.75 17.58
C LEU A 14 34.25 -15.84 16.11
N PHE A 15 35.56 -15.80 15.85
CA PHE A 15 36.11 -15.98 14.50
C PHE A 15 35.90 -17.42 13.97
N ALA A 16 35.98 -18.43 14.85
CA ALA A 16 35.72 -19.82 14.48
C ALA A 16 34.22 -20.10 14.21
N LEU A 17 33.32 -19.43 14.94
CA LEU A 17 31.87 -19.49 14.69
C LEU A 17 31.49 -18.79 13.38
N LEU A 18 32.12 -17.65 13.07
CA LEU A 18 31.93 -16.96 11.79
C LEU A 18 32.43 -17.78 10.59
N LEU A 19 33.55 -18.51 10.76
CA LEU A 19 34.10 -19.40 9.73
C LEU A 19 33.26 -20.67 9.50
N LEU A 20 32.54 -21.14 10.52
CA LEU A 20 31.63 -22.29 10.41
C LEU A 20 30.29 -21.94 9.75
N GLN A 21 29.89 -20.67 9.76
CA GLN A 21 28.69 -20.20 9.06
C GLN A 21 28.96 -19.80 7.60
N THR A 22 30.22 -19.54 7.23
CA THR A 22 30.57 -19.02 5.90
C THR A 22 31.13 -20.08 4.93
N PHE A 23 31.48 -21.28 5.39
CA PHE A 23 31.94 -22.38 4.53
C PHE A 23 31.25 -23.71 4.90
N PRO A 24 30.66 -24.45 3.94
CA PRO A 24 30.18 -25.80 4.20
C PRO A 24 31.41 -26.73 4.31
N ILE A 25 31.92 -26.91 5.53
CA ILE A 25 33.00 -27.86 5.78
C ILE A 25 32.39 -29.27 5.78
N ASN A 26 32.75 -30.04 4.76
CA ASN A 26 32.53 -31.48 4.66
C ASN A 26 32.99 -32.17 5.96
N SER A 27 32.07 -32.85 6.63
CA SER A 27 32.25 -33.41 7.97
C SER A 27 33.27 -34.57 7.97
N LYS A 28 34.54 -34.30 8.29
CA LYS A 28 35.46 -35.38 8.68
C LYS A 28 36.57 -35.06 9.67
N PHE A 29 36.72 -33.83 10.17
CA PHE A 29 37.75 -33.53 11.17
C PHE A 29 37.29 -32.48 12.21
N LEU A 30 36.59 -32.93 13.24
CA LEU A 30 36.55 -32.30 14.57
C LEU A 30 36.04 -33.34 15.59
N ARG A 31 36.96 -34.07 16.23
CA ARG A 31 36.63 -34.91 17.40
C ARG A 31 36.58 -34.01 18.64
N ILE A 32 35.40 -33.50 18.95
CA ILE A 32 35.09 -32.91 20.26
C ILE A 32 34.64 -34.06 21.18
N SER A 33 35.14 -34.12 22.42
CA SER A 33 34.81 -35.23 23.33
C SER A 33 33.31 -35.27 23.67
N PRO A 34 32.69 -36.45 23.79
CA PRO A 34 31.25 -36.61 24.03
C PRO A 34 30.72 -35.85 25.26
N SER A 35 31.57 -35.61 26.26
CA SER A 35 31.24 -34.86 27.47
C SER A 35 30.99 -33.36 27.25
N VAL A 36 31.60 -32.74 26.23
CA VAL A 36 31.43 -31.30 25.94
C VAL A 36 30.15 -31.06 25.16
N ASN A 37 29.78 -32.00 24.28
CA ASN A 37 28.53 -31.92 23.52
C ASN A 37 27.32 -32.00 24.46
N ASN A 38 27.31 -32.95 25.39
CA ASN A 38 26.18 -33.12 26.32
C ASN A 38 25.97 -31.93 27.28
N VAL A 39 27.04 -31.24 27.69
CA VAL A 39 26.92 -30.04 28.55
C VAL A 39 26.36 -28.86 27.76
N LEU A 40 26.86 -28.61 26.54
CA LEU A 40 26.34 -27.55 25.66
C LEU A 40 24.86 -27.78 25.31
N THR A 41 24.48 -29.01 24.95
CA THR A 41 23.08 -29.32 24.62
C THR A 41 22.17 -29.16 25.83
N SER A 42 22.64 -29.48 27.05
CA SER A 42 21.83 -29.34 28.27
C SER A 42 21.65 -27.90 28.74
N GLU A 43 22.64 -27.02 28.52
CA GLU A 43 22.54 -25.59 28.84
C GLU A 43 21.69 -24.85 27.80
N ILE A 44 21.81 -25.19 26.51
CA ILE A 44 20.95 -24.65 25.44
C ILE A 44 19.49 -25.09 25.62
N LEU A 45 19.24 -26.35 26.00
CA LEU A 45 17.89 -26.84 26.31
C LEU A 45 17.30 -26.27 27.60
N LYS A 46 18.13 -25.80 28.54
CA LYS A 46 17.68 -25.05 29.73
C LYS A 46 17.38 -23.59 29.40
N ALA A 47 18.17 -22.96 28.53
CA ALA A 47 17.90 -21.62 28.03
C ALA A 47 16.63 -21.54 27.17
N GLN A 48 16.29 -22.63 26.44
CA GLN A 48 15.06 -22.72 25.64
C GLN A 48 13.80 -23.14 26.42
N LYS A 49 13.91 -23.50 27.71
CA LYS A 49 12.78 -24.00 28.53
C LYS A 49 12.45 -23.16 29.76
N THR A 50 13.03 -21.98 29.89
CA THR A 50 12.59 -21.02 30.91
C THR A 50 11.63 -20.07 30.23
N PRO A 51 10.31 -20.12 30.51
CA PRO A 51 9.40 -19.12 29.99
C PRO A 51 9.83 -17.80 30.62
N ILE A 52 10.34 -16.89 29.78
CA ILE A 52 10.35 -15.48 30.13
C ILE A 52 8.87 -15.15 30.26
N LYS A 53 8.39 -15.04 31.50
CA LYS A 53 7.15 -14.32 31.77
C LYS A 53 7.44 -12.90 31.32
N SER A 54 6.90 -12.50 30.17
CA SER A 54 6.78 -11.08 29.84
C SER A 54 5.96 -10.45 30.97
N GLU A 55 6.61 -9.53 31.67
CA GLU A 55 5.92 -8.58 32.53
C GLU A 55 5.09 -7.68 31.60
N SER A 56 3.80 -7.53 31.94
CA SER A 56 2.75 -6.75 31.25
C SER A 56 2.56 -6.99 29.75
N SER A 57 1.42 -7.59 29.39
CA SER A 57 0.82 -7.45 28.07
C SER A 57 0.36 -6.00 27.89
N GLU A 58 1.28 -5.10 27.54
CA GLU A 58 0.89 -3.90 26.80
C GLU A 58 0.41 -4.40 25.45
N THR A 59 -0.88 -4.23 25.18
CA THR A 59 -1.49 -4.49 23.86
C THR A 59 -0.77 -3.61 22.85
N ASN A 60 -0.29 -4.22 21.77
CA ASN A 60 0.34 -3.48 20.69
C ASN A 60 -0.76 -2.88 19.83
N ALA A 61 -1.08 -1.61 20.07
CA ALA A 61 -2.22 -0.94 19.44
C ALA A 61 -2.12 -0.95 17.89
N SER A 62 -0.91 -0.86 17.32
CA SER A 62 -0.74 -1.02 15.86
C SER A 62 -1.09 -2.43 15.38
N GLN A 63 -0.74 -3.46 16.16
CA GLN A 63 -1.10 -4.84 15.84
C GLN A 63 -2.62 -5.04 15.88
N ASP A 64 -3.34 -4.39 16.81
CA ASP A 64 -4.80 -4.47 16.89
C ASP A 64 -5.46 -3.88 15.62
N VAL A 65 -4.90 -2.79 15.05
CA VAL A 65 -5.35 -2.24 13.76
C VAL A 65 -5.11 -3.24 12.62
N ILE A 66 -3.92 -3.85 12.57
CA ILE A 66 -3.58 -4.84 11.53
C ILE A 66 -4.47 -6.09 11.64
N ASP A 67 -4.70 -6.56 12.86
CA ASP A 67 -5.54 -7.74 13.14
C ASP A 67 -7.01 -7.48 12.78
N TYR A 68 -7.51 -6.25 12.96
CA TYR A 68 -8.82 -5.84 12.46
C TYR A 68 -8.91 -6.02 10.93
N PHE A 69 -7.92 -5.52 10.17
CA PHE A 69 -7.89 -5.67 8.72
C PHE A 69 -7.65 -7.12 8.28
N ARG A 70 -6.92 -7.92 9.06
CA ARG A 70 -6.81 -9.37 8.81
C ARG A 70 -8.15 -10.06 8.99
N GLN A 71 -8.90 -9.73 10.03
CA GLN A 71 -10.23 -10.30 10.27
C GLN A 71 -11.21 -9.89 9.18
N LEU A 72 -11.18 -8.61 8.77
CA LEU A 72 -11.90 -8.09 7.63
C LEU A 72 -11.60 -8.91 6.36
N PHE A 73 -10.31 -9.05 6.02
CA PHE A 73 -9.90 -9.83 4.87
C PHE A 73 -10.41 -11.27 4.95
N GLN A 74 -10.28 -11.93 6.10
CA GLN A 74 -10.70 -13.31 6.26
C GLN A 74 -12.21 -13.48 6.05
N ASN A 75 -13.02 -12.53 6.52
CA ASN A 75 -14.45 -12.54 6.27
C ASN A 75 -14.77 -12.40 4.78
N ASP A 76 -14.20 -11.39 4.11
CA ASP A 76 -14.44 -11.15 2.69
C ASP A 76 -13.90 -12.31 1.84
N TRP A 77 -12.78 -12.91 2.27
CA TRP A 77 -12.16 -14.08 1.66
C TRP A 77 -13.05 -15.31 1.74
N ASP A 78 -13.72 -15.55 2.87
CA ASP A 78 -14.59 -16.72 3.05
C ASP A 78 -15.85 -16.64 2.17
N LEU A 79 -16.27 -15.43 1.81
CA LEU A 79 -17.35 -15.19 0.85
C LEU A 79 -16.87 -15.31 -0.60
N GLY A 80 -15.62 -14.92 -0.88
CA GLY A 80 -15.08 -14.88 -2.24
C GLY A 80 -15.12 -16.22 -3.00
N GLU A 81 -15.35 -16.11 -4.30
CA GLU A 81 -15.38 -17.23 -5.25
C GLU A 81 -13.95 -17.62 -5.66
N VAL A 82 -13.63 -18.91 -5.68
CA VAL A 82 -12.35 -19.40 -6.19
C VAL A 82 -12.19 -18.99 -7.67
N TYR A 83 -11.04 -18.41 -8.01
CA TYR A 83 -10.72 -18.09 -9.41
C TYR A 83 -10.61 -19.38 -10.23
N ILE A 84 -11.45 -19.50 -11.27
CA ILE A 84 -11.39 -20.56 -12.27
C ILE A 84 -11.06 -19.89 -13.62
N PRO A 85 -9.94 -20.26 -14.29
CA PRO A 85 -9.59 -19.68 -15.57
C PRO A 85 -10.59 -20.07 -16.66
N VAL A 86 -10.78 -19.17 -17.61
CA VAL A 86 -11.50 -19.44 -18.87
C VAL A 86 -10.46 -19.34 -20.00
N ASP A 87 -10.56 -20.21 -21.01
CA ASP A 87 -9.53 -20.33 -22.04
C ASP A 87 -9.28 -19.01 -22.81
N ASP A 88 -7.99 -18.75 -23.06
CA ASP A 88 -7.42 -17.74 -23.97
C ASP A 88 -7.29 -16.30 -23.45
N GLU A 89 -6.43 -16.05 -22.45
CA GLU A 89 -6.19 -14.69 -21.94
C GLU A 89 -4.71 -14.42 -21.67
N THR A 90 -4.05 -13.74 -22.63
CA THR A 90 -2.63 -13.37 -22.56
C THR A 90 -2.40 -12.00 -21.94
N ARG A 91 -1.26 -11.86 -21.26
CA ARG A 91 -0.73 -10.65 -20.61
C ARG A 91 -0.66 -9.49 -21.61
N ARG A 92 -1.46 -8.44 -21.42
CA ARG A 92 -1.27 -7.15 -22.12
C ARG A 92 -0.41 -6.23 -21.27
N THR A 93 0.84 -6.04 -21.66
CA THR A 93 1.69 -4.96 -21.15
C THR A 93 1.50 -3.73 -22.05
N GLN A 94 1.02 -2.62 -21.50
CA GLN A 94 1.12 -1.32 -22.18
C GLN A 94 2.43 -0.64 -21.78
N SER A 95 3.11 0.02 -22.73
CA SER A 95 4.22 0.93 -22.44
C SER A 95 3.69 2.37 -22.50
N TYR A 96 4.02 3.18 -21.50
CA TYR A 96 3.82 4.62 -21.54
C TYR A 96 5.13 5.24 -21.09
N ASP A 97 5.71 6.05 -21.96
CA ASP A 97 6.74 7.03 -21.62
C ASP A 97 6.06 8.39 -21.79
N ARG A 98 6.10 9.24 -20.77
CA ARG A 98 5.64 10.63 -20.84
C ARG A 98 6.80 11.56 -20.52
N ALA A 99 6.65 12.84 -20.86
CA ALA A 99 7.66 13.84 -20.55
C ALA A 99 7.39 14.41 -19.16
N GLY A 100 8.43 14.53 -18.34
CA GLY A 100 8.33 14.98 -16.95
C GLY A 100 7.75 16.39 -16.74
N SER A 101 7.10 16.58 -15.58
CA SER A 101 6.35 17.77 -15.17
C SER A 101 7.18 18.84 -14.44
N GLY A 102 8.38 18.51 -13.95
CA GLY A 102 9.21 19.42 -13.14
C GLY A 102 8.68 19.67 -11.72
N TYR A 103 7.87 18.74 -11.21
CA TYR A 103 7.31 18.72 -9.86
C TYR A 103 8.37 18.32 -8.82
N GLU A 104 8.32 18.89 -7.61
CA GLU A 104 9.12 18.42 -6.48
C GLU A 104 8.21 17.54 -5.58
N PRO A 105 8.41 16.22 -5.54
CA PRO A 105 7.56 15.31 -4.76
C PRO A 105 7.59 15.58 -3.26
N PHE A 106 6.46 15.45 -2.57
CA PHE A 106 6.46 15.40 -1.10
C PHE A 106 7.23 14.17 -0.63
N LEU A 107 8.01 14.34 0.43
CA LEU A 107 8.73 13.23 1.04
C LEU A 107 7.82 12.51 2.02
N LYS A 108 7.81 11.18 1.99
CA LYS A 108 7.16 10.38 3.04
C LYS A 108 7.61 10.85 4.43
N LYS A 109 6.72 10.71 5.42
CA LYS A 109 7.05 11.00 6.82
C LYS A 109 6.81 9.77 7.68
N GLU A 110 7.80 9.44 8.50
CA GLU A 110 7.68 8.42 9.55
C GLU A 110 7.22 9.11 10.84
N ILE A 111 6.18 8.57 11.46
CA ILE A 111 5.54 9.17 12.65
C ILE A 111 5.45 8.09 13.72
N TYR A 112 5.91 8.43 14.93
CA TYR A 112 5.94 7.54 16.08
C TYR A 112 5.31 8.26 17.27
N GLY A 113 4.35 7.63 17.93
CA GLY A 113 3.79 8.18 19.16
C GLY A 113 2.40 7.63 19.48
N THR A 114 1.83 8.11 20.58
CA THR A 114 0.42 7.85 20.92
C THR A 114 -0.50 8.45 19.85
N MET A 115 -1.44 7.65 19.37
CA MET A 115 -2.52 8.09 18.48
C MET A 115 -3.76 7.22 18.65
N ASP A 116 -4.89 7.72 18.16
CA ASP A 116 -6.16 7.01 18.09
C ASP A 116 -6.48 6.70 16.62
N ILE A 117 -6.77 5.44 16.31
CA ILE A 117 -7.15 5.00 14.97
C ILE A 117 -8.51 4.32 15.02
N THR A 118 -9.46 4.79 14.21
CA THR A 118 -10.78 4.19 14.05
C THR A 118 -10.92 3.65 12.62
N PRO A 119 -11.07 2.33 12.42
CA PRO A 119 -11.37 1.76 11.11
C PRO A 119 -12.76 2.18 10.61
N ILE A 120 -12.86 2.48 9.32
CA ILE A 120 -14.11 2.89 8.68
C ILE A 120 -14.36 2.06 7.43
N LEU A 121 -15.58 1.51 7.29
CA LEU A 121 -15.91 0.51 6.27
C LEU A 121 -17.28 0.80 5.64
N SER A 122 -17.36 0.73 4.31
CA SER A 122 -18.66 0.65 3.60
C SER A 122 -19.01 -0.81 3.34
N PRO A 123 -20.30 -1.19 3.44
CA PRO A 123 -21.46 -0.34 3.76
C PRO A 123 -21.80 -0.32 5.26
N ASP A 124 -20.85 -0.68 6.12
CA ASP A 124 -21.11 -0.99 7.53
C ASP A 124 -21.31 0.26 8.39
N ASN A 125 -20.36 1.19 8.35
CA ASN A 125 -20.31 2.35 9.26
C ASN A 125 -19.89 3.66 8.59
N SER A 126 -19.42 3.62 7.35
CA SER A 126 -18.71 4.74 6.72
C SER A 126 -19.49 6.05 6.66
N GLU A 127 -20.72 6.01 6.18
CA GLU A 127 -21.57 7.21 6.07
C GLU A 127 -21.78 7.88 7.44
N ALA A 128 -22.05 7.09 8.47
CA ALA A 128 -22.26 7.61 9.82
C ALA A 128 -20.96 8.18 10.43
N GLU A 129 -19.83 7.51 10.24
CA GLU A 129 -18.54 7.98 10.77
C GLU A 129 -18.01 9.22 10.03
N ILE A 130 -18.24 9.35 8.72
CA ILE A 130 -17.92 10.57 7.96
C ILE A 130 -18.71 11.76 8.49
N ILE A 131 -20.03 11.60 8.68
CA ILE A 131 -20.88 12.66 9.24
C ILE A 131 -20.44 13.03 10.66
N LYS A 132 -20.11 12.04 11.49
CA LYS A 132 -19.58 12.29 12.85
C LYS A 132 -18.26 13.06 12.79
N LEU A 133 -17.35 12.68 11.90
CA LEU A 133 -16.06 13.34 11.72
C LEU A 133 -16.22 14.81 11.32
N ILE A 134 -17.06 15.11 10.32
CA ILE A 134 -17.37 16.48 9.90
C ILE A 134 -17.96 17.29 11.06
N ASN A 135 -18.87 16.69 11.84
CA ASN A 135 -19.48 17.35 12.99
C ASN A 135 -18.51 17.62 14.16
N ARG A 136 -17.33 16.99 14.18
CA ARG A 136 -16.28 17.29 15.16
C ARG A 136 -15.51 18.57 14.85
N ALA A 137 -15.56 19.07 13.61
CA ALA A 137 -14.82 20.26 13.23
C ALA A 137 -15.27 21.49 14.01
N THR A 138 -14.28 22.23 14.53
CA THR A 138 -14.48 23.44 15.34
C THR A 138 -13.76 24.67 14.77
N THR A 139 -12.77 24.47 13.89
CA THR A 139 -11.92 25.52 13.33
C THR A 139 -11.72 25.38 11.82
N THR A 140 -11.31 24.21 11.33
CA THR A 140 -11.05 23.96 9.90
C THR A 140 -11.60 22.60 9.47
N LEU A 141 -12.09 22.55 8.24
CA LEU A 141 -12.55 21.34 7.58
C LEU A 141 -12.06 21.35 6.13
N LYS A 142 -11.09 20.50 5.81
CA LYS A 142 -10.50 20.37 4.47
C LYS A 142 -10.89 19.02 3.87
N ILE A 143 -11.46 19.02 2.67
CA ILE A 143 -12.00 17.81 2.02
C ILE A 143 -11.42 17.69 0.61
N GLU A 144 -10.87 16.52 0.29
CA GLU A 144 -10.46 16.15 -1.07
C GLU A 144 -11.26 14.94 -1.53
N GLN A 145 -12.01 15.08 -2.63
CA GLN A 145 -12.81 14.00 -3.20
C GLN A 145 -12.70 13.95 -4.72
N MET A 146 -12.46 12.75 -5.26
CA MET A 146 -12.58 12.53 -6.70
C MET A 146 -13.99 12.85 -7.22
N TYR A 147 -15.03 12.48 -6.49
CA TYR A 147 -16.38 12.92 -6.81
C TYR A 147 -17.28 12.97 -5.59
N PHE A 148 -18.25 13.88 -5.62
CA PHE A 148 -19.20 14.10 -4.54
C PHE A 148 -20.61 14.33 -5.09
N TYR A 149 -21.50 13.35 -4.87
CA TYR A 149 -22.83 13.32 -5.46
C TYR A 149 -23.82 14.15 -4.63
N SER A 150 -24.61 14.96 -5.32
CA SER A 150 -25.66 15.81 -4.73
C SER A 150 -26.73 15.03 -3.95
N ALA A 151 -26.90 13.73 -4.26
CA ALA A 151 -27.79 12.81 -3.55
C ALA A 151 -27.39 12.57 -2.08
N LEU A 152 -26.14 12.84 -1.69
CA LEU A 152 -25.63 12.65 -0.33
C LEU A 152 -25.93 13.85 0.57
N THR A 153 -27.21 14.21 0.63
CA THR A 153 -27.71 15.41 1.32
C THR A 153 -27.33 15.46 2.80
N ASP A 154 -27.25 14.33 3.50
CA ASP A 154 -26.84 14.30 4.91
C ASP A 154 -25.37 14.72 5.12
N ILE A 155 -24.47 14.36 4.20
CA ILE A 155 -23.06 14.78 4.25
C ILE A 155 -22.94 16.25 3.86
N ILE A 156 -23.64 16.68 2.81
CA ILE A 156 -23.65 18.07 2.36
C ILE A 156 -24.15 18.99 3.49
N ASN A 157 -25.28 18.62 4.13
CA ASN A 157 -25.83 19.37 5.26
C ASN A 157 -24.86 19.40 6.45
N ALA A 158 -24.12 18.33 6.73
CA ALA A 158 -23.13 18.34 7.81
C ALA A 158 -21.98 19.34 7.54
N ILE A 159 -21.57 19.51 6.28
CA ILE A 159 -20.56 20.50 5.88
C ILE A 159 -21.13 21.92 5.98
N ILE A 160 -22.34 22.15 5.47
CA ILE A 160 -23.04 23.44 5.60
C ILE A 160 -23.23 23.82 7.07
N ASP A 161 -23.65 22.86 7.90
CA ASP A 161 -23.79 23.06 9.35
C ASP A 161 -22.43 23.37 10.00
N ALA A 162 -21.31 22.87 9.48
CA ALA A 162 -19.97 23.22 9.96
C ALA A 162 -19.61 24.67 9.62
N GLU A 163 -19.83 25.08 8.36
CA GLU A 163 -19.66 26.46 7.91
C GLU A 163 -20.51 27.43 8.76
N HIS A 164 -21.79 27.08 8.99
CA HIS A 164 -22.70 27.89 9.81
C HIS A 164 -22.29 27.95 11.30
N ARG A 165 -21.51 26.98 11.79
CA ARG A 165 -20.87 27.04 13.12
C ARG A 165 -19.63 27.95 13.15
N GLY A 166 -19.14 28.40 11.99
CA GLY A 166 -17.94 29.22 11.83
C GLY A 166 -16.66 28.41 11.62
N VAL A 167 -16.78 27.16 11.16
CA VAL A 167 -15.63 26.35 10.71
C VAL A 167 -15.25 26.80 9.31
N ASP A 168 -13.96 27.00 9.05
CA ASP A 168 -13.44 27.31 7.71
C ASP A 168 -13.45 26.05 6.85
N CYS A 169 -14.40 25.96 5.91
CA CYS A 169 -14.62 24.79 5.07
C CYS A 169 -14.02 24.97 3.67
N GLN A 170 -13.12 24.06 3.29
CA GLN A 170 -12.44 24.03 1.98
C GLN A 170 -12.63 22.67 1.31
N VAL A 171 -13.10 22.67 0.06
CA VAL A 171 -13.38 21.44 -0.69
C VAL A 171 -12.66 21.44 -2.03
N ILE A 172 -11.89 20.39 -2.33
CA ILE A 172 -11.31 20.14 -3.66
C ILE A 172 -12.04 18.96 -4.31
N LEU A 173 -12.52 19.18 -5.54
CA LEU A 173 -13.18 18.18 -6.37
C LEU A 173 -12.43 17.96 -7.69
N ASP A 174 -12.54 16.76 -8.25
CA ASP A 174 -12.11 16.51 -9.64
C ASP A 174 -13.23 16.85 -10.63
N ASP A 175 -12.87 17.43 -11.78
CA ASP A 175 -13.84 17.87 -12.79
C ASP A 175 -14.44 16.73 -13.63
N SER A 176 -13.99 15.50 -13.44
CA SER A 176 -14.36 14.36 -14.30
C SER A 176 -15.82 13.89 -14.15
N ASN A 177 -16.58 14.41 -13.19
CA ASN A 177 -17.94 13.95 -12.90
C ASN A 177 -18.95 15.11 -12.78
N ASP A 178 -19.96 15.12 -13.64
CA ASP A 178 -21.05 16.11 -13.65
C ASP A 178 -21.82 16.18 -12.31
N GLU A 179 -21.91 15.07 -11.55
CA GLU A 179 -22.56 15.08 -10.23
C GLU A 179 -21.79 15.92 -9.20
N SER A 180 -20.47 16.05 -9.35
CA SER A 180 -19.65 16.94 -8.53
C SER A 180 -19.98 18.41 -8.79
N ASP A 181 -20.42 18.77 -9.99
CA ASP A 181 -20.78 20.16 -10.36
C ASP A 181 -22.02 20.61 -9.60
N ALA A 182 -23.02 19.72 -9.49
CA ALA A 182 -24.22 19.99 -8.71
C ALA A 182 -23.90 20.22 -7.23
N THR A 183 -23.01 19.40 -6.65
CA THR A 183 -22.60 19.57 -5.24
C THR A 183 -21.74 20.82 -5.04
N ALA A 184 -20.82 21.13 -5.96
CA ALA A 184 -20.02 22.35 -5.91
C ALA A 184 -20.90 23.61 -5.92
N ASN A 185 -21.93 23.63 -6.76
CA ASN A 185 -22.95 24.69 -6.75
C ASN A 185 -23.65 24.80 -5.39
N MET A 186 -24.12 23.69 -4.81
CA MET A 186 -24.80 23.71 -3.51
C MET A 186 -23.91 24.24 -2.38
N LEU A 187 -22.62 23.87 -2.37
CA LEU A 187 -21.67 24.33 -1.35
C LEU A 187 -21.32 25.81 -1.52
N THR A 188 -21.06 26.26 -2.75
CA THR A 188 -20.72 27.66 -3.03
C THR A 188 -21.89 28.62 -2.82
N GLU A 189 -23.14 28.18 -3.01
CA GLU A 189 -24.35 28.94 -2.62
C GLU A 189 -24.39 29.25 -1.11
N GLU A 190 -23.80 28.39 -0.28
CA GLU A 190 -23.67 28.55 1.17
C GLU A 190 -22.33 29.21 1.58
N LEU A 191 -21.61 29.80 0.61
CA LEU A 191 -20.33 30.51 0.78
C LEU A 191 -19.13 29.61 1.17
N ILE A 192 -19.24 28.29 1.02
CA ILE A 192 -18.12 27.36 1.22
C ILE A 192 -17.17 27.45 0.02
N GLU A 193 -15.86 27.50 0.28
CA GLU A 193 -14.85 27.56 -0.78
C GLU A 193 -14.69 26.20 -1.45
N VAL A 194 -14.90 26.16 -2.77
CA VAL A 194 -14.72 24.96 -3.60
C VAL A 194 -13.70 25.24 -4.70
N LYS A 195 -12.72 24.33 -4.81
CA LYS A 195 -11.75 24.30 -5.88
C LYS A 195 -11.83 23.02 -6.70
N VAL A 196 -11.29 23.10 -7.91
CA VAL A 196 -11.44 22.08 -8.94
C VAL A 196 -10.08 21.72 -9.52
N SER A 197 -9.79 20.43 -9.53
CA SER A 197 -8.72 19.83 -10.31
C SER A 197 -9.23 19.52 -11.72
N ASN A 198 -8.58 20.05 -12.74
CA ASN A 198 -8.85 19.72 -14.14
C ASN A 198 -7.57 19.65 -14.97
N SER A 199 -7.70 19.24 -16.24
CA SER A 199 -6.58 19.13 -17.19
C SER A 199 -5.82 20.45 -17.49
N LEU A 200 -6.30 21.60 -17.01
CA LEU A 200 -5.68 22.92 -17.19
C LEU A 200 -4.91 23.39 -15.95
N VAL A 201 -5.10 22.75 -14.79
CA VAL A 201 -4.25 22.93 -13.61
C VAL A 201 -2.86 22.38 -13.92
N PRO A 202 -1.75 23.08 -13.58
CA PRO A 202 -0.41 22.63 -13.94
C PRO A 202 -0.07 21.23 -13.38
N VAL A 203 -0.13 20.23 -14.27
CA VAL A 203 0.81 19.12 -14.59
C VAL A 203 1.41 18.24 -13.47
N TYR A 204 1.05 18.37 -12.19
CA TYR A 204 1.68 17.54 -11.14
C TYR A 204 1.04 16.17 -10.94
N PHE A 205 -0.25 16.04 -11.23
CA PHE A 205 -0.97 14.78 -11.24
C PHE A 205 -2.06 14.78 -12.33
N ASP A 206 -2.39 13.60 -12.85
CA ASP A 206 -3.34 13.39 -13.96
C ASP A 206 -4.81 13.59 -13.51
N THR A 207 -5.12 13.22 -12.27
CA THR A 207 -6.49 13.21 -11.73
C THR A 207 -6.43 13.35 -10.20
N MET A 208 -7.32 14.16 -9.62
CA MET A 208 -7.53 14.18 -8.17
C MET A 208 -8.31 12.92 -7.79
N HIS A 209 -7.60 11.86 -7.37
CA HIS A 209 -8.20 10.56 -7.05
C HIS A 209 -8.27 10.30 -5.53
N ASN A 210 -8.09 11.32 -4.70
CA ASN A 210 -8.16 11.18 -3.26
C ASN A 210 -9.62 11.08 -2.73
N LYS A 211 -9.76 10.59 -1.49
CA LYS A 211 -11.00 10.54 -0.70
C LYS A 211 -10.67 10.79 0.77
N GLY A 212 -10.24 12.02 1.05
CA GLY A 212 -9.66 12.44 2.31
C GLY A 212 -10.45 13.55 3.00
N ILE A 213 -10.32 13.60 4.33
CA ILE A 213 -10.79 14.72 5.16
C ILE A 213 -9.68 15.06 6.16
N ILE A 214 -9.45 16.35 6.41
CA ILE A 214 -8.64 16.84 7.53
C ILE A 214 -9.54 17.73 8.39
N VAL A 215 -9.54 17.49 9.70
CA VAL A 215 -10.32 18.26 10.68
C VAL A 215 -9.37 18.90 11.69
N ASP A 216 -9.48 20.22 11.85
CA ASP A 216 -8.82 21.01 12.89
C ASP A 216 -7.28 20.82 12.97
N SER A 217 -6.63 20.44 11.85
CA SER A 217 -5.21 20.07 11.80
C SER A 217 -4.81 18.95 12.81
N GLU A 218 -5.77 18.12 13.23
CA GLU A 218 -5.59 17.10 14.26
C GLU A 218 -6.03 15.70 13.81
N ILE A 219 -7.02 15.61 12.92
CA ILE A 219 -7.65 14.34 12.54
C ILE A 219 -7.65 14.20 11.02
N VAL A 220 -7.29 13.02 10.52
CA VAL A 220 -7.30 12.71 9.09
C VAL A 220 -8.13 11.47 8.80
N LEU A 221 -8.98 11.54 7.79
CA LEU A 221 -9.55 10.37 7.13
C LEU A 221 -8.73 10.05 5.87
N ILE A 222 -8.25 8.82 5.75
CA ILE A 222 -7.71 8.25 4.51
C ILE A 222 -8.58 7.06 4.14
N SER A 223 -9.15 7.04 2.93
CA SER A 223 -10.08 5.98 2.55
C SER A 223 -10.13 5.71 1.06
N SER A 224 -10.69 4.55 0.70
CA SER A 224 -11.05 4.21 -0.68
C SER A 224 -12.44 4.72 -1.10
N ILE A 225 -13.18 5.35 -0.17
CA ILE A 225 -14.62 5.61 -0.22
C ILE A 225 -14.91 6.90 -0.99
N ASN A 226 -15.32 6.78 -2.26
CA ASN A 226 -15.84 7.96 -2.94
C ASN A 226 -17.18 8.40 -2.36
N TRP A 227 -17.54 9.67 -2.54
CA TRP A 227 -18.83 10.18 -2.07
C TRP A 227 -19.91 10.03 -3.15
N SER A 228 -20.34 8.78 -3.33
CA SER A 228 -21.59 8.42 -4.03
C SER A 228 -22.42 7.45 -3.19
N PRO A 229 -23.76 7.37 -3.41
CA PRO A 229 -24.61 6.39 -2.72
C PRO A 229 -24.07 4.96 -2.82
N THR A 230 -23.62 4.54 -4.01
CA THR A 230 -23.07 3.20 -4.24
C THR A 230 -21.79 2.95 -3.44
N SER A 231 -20.85 3.90 -3.40
CA SER A 231 -19.61 3.71 -2.63
C SER A 231 -19.84 3.66 -1.12
N LEU A 232 -20.80 4.44 -0.60
CA LEU A 232 -21.12 4.45 0.83
C LEU A 232 -21.98 3.26 1.26
N ARG A 233 -22.92 2.81 0.42
CA ARG A 233 -24.01 1.92 0.84
C ARG A 233 -24.01 0.54 0.18
N ASP A 234 -23.23 0.34 -0.89
CA ASP A 234 -23.25 -0.92 -1.65
C ASP A 234 -21.85 -1.50 -1.95
N ASN A 235 -20.80 -0.69 -2.05
CA ASN A 235 -19.42 -1.18 -2.22
C ASN A 235 -18.84 -1.71 -0.90
N ARG A 236 -17.91 -2.67 -1.02
CA ARG A 236 -16.93 -2.92 0.04
C ARG A 236 -15.81 -1.89 -0.06
N GLU A 237 -15.72 -1.01 0.92
CA GLU A 237 -14.68 0.02 1.00
C GLU A 237 -13.98 -0.03 2.36
N ALA A 238 -12.80 0.56 2.45
CA ALA A 238 -12.09 0.70 3.71
C ALA A 238 -11.33 2.01 3.85
N GLY A 239 -11.15 2.45 5.09
CA GLY A 239 -10.34 3.60 5.47
C GLY A 239 -9.95 3.58 6.94
N LEU A 240 -9.21 4.60 7.34
CA LEU A 240 -8.83 4.88 8.72
C LEU A 240 -9.10 6.36 9.04
N ILE A 241 -9.74 6.62 10.17
CA ILE A 241 -9.71 7.93 10.83
C ILE A 241 -8.55 7.89 11.82
N ILE A 242 -7.59 8.79 11.67
CA ILE A 242 -6.36 8.86 12.47
C ILE A 242 -6.33 10.20 13.20
N GLU A 243 -6.35 10.17 14.53
CA GLU A 243 -6.25 11.35 15.39
C GLU A 243 -4.79 11.53 15.81
N ASN A 244 -4.06 12.35 15.06
CA ASN A 244 -2.67 12.68 15.33
C ASN A 244 -2.27 13.94 14.55
N ALA A 245 -1.85 14.99 15.26
CA ALA A 245 -1.48 16.27 14.66
C ALA A 245 -0.28 16.19 13.69
N GLU A 246 0.64 15.23 13.86
CA GLU A 246 1.77 15.08 12.93
C GLU A 246 1.36 14.43 11.60
N VAL A 247 0.36 13.54 11.65
CA VAL A 247 -0.28 12.94 10.47
C VAL A 247 -1.11 14.01 9.76
N ALA A 248 -1.92 14.76 10.51
CA ALA A 248 -2.70 15.87 9.97
C ALA A 248 -1.83 16.94 9.32
N ALA A 249 -0.74 17.35 9.97
CA ALA A 249 0.18 18.34 9.40
C ALA A 249 0.78 17.89 8.04
N TYR A 250 1.06 16.59 7.87
CA TYR A 250 1.58 16.09 6.59
C TYR A 250 0.55 16.21 5.46
N TYR A 251 -0.68 15.74 5.69
CA TYR A 251 -1.73 15.81 4.67
C TYR A 251 -2.27 17.21 4.48
N GLU A 252 -2.19 18.06 5.50
CA GLU A 252 -2.54 19.48 5.40
C GLU A 252 -1.55 20.25 4.51
N GLU A 253 -0.24 19.99 4.64
CA GLU A 253 0.76 20.59 3.75
C GLU A 253 0.52 20.18 2.28
N LEU A 254 0.14 18.91 2.07
CA LEU A 254 -0.21 18.39 0.76
C LEU A 254 -1.52 19.00 0.23
N PHE A 255 -2.55 19.08 1.06
CA PHE A 255 -3.82 19.71 0.71
C PHE A 255 -3.63 21.17 0.35
N ASP A 256 -2.86 21.94 1.13
CA ASP A 256 -2.62 23.36 0.89
C ASP A 256 -1.88 23.59 -0.44
N HIS A 257 -0.94 22.71 -0.76
CA HIS A 257 -0.29 22.72 -2.08
C HIS A 257 -1.30 22.42 -3.20
N ASP A 258 -2.11 21.38 -3.05
CA ASP A 258 -3.10 21.00 -4.05
C ASP A 258 -4.19 22.09 -4.19
N TRP A 259 -4.56 22.75 -3.09
CA TRP A 259 -5.45 23.91 -3.04
C TRP A 259 -4.88 25.08 -3.84
N ASP A 260 -3.60 25.41 -3.65
CA ASP A 260 -2.95 26.55 -4.33
C ASP A 260 -2.85 26.39 -5.84
N VAL A 261 -2.78 25.15 -6.34
CA VAL A 261 -2.71 24.87 -7.78
C VAL A 261 -4.08 24.69 -8.42
N CYS A 262 -5.08 24.20 -7.67
CA CYS A 262 -6.44 24.03 -8.17
C CYS A 262 -7.12 25.37 -8.48
N LEU A 263 -8.07 25.32 -9.42
CA LEU A 263 -8.82 26.50 -9.85
C LEU A 263 -10.03 26.71 -8.94
N ASP A 264 -10.40 27.96 -8.70
CA ASP A 264 -11.69 28.28 -8.06
C ASP A 264 -12.84 27.72 -8.90
N TYR A 265 -13.85 27.15 -8.23
CA TYR A 265 -15.07 26.73 -8.90
C TYR A 265 -15.84 27.94 -9.44
N ASP A 266 -16.21 27.90 -10.72
CA ASP A 266 -17.02 28.93 -11.38
C ASP A 266 -18.36 28.32 -11.84
N PRO A 267 -19.48 28.64 -11.17
CA PRO A 267 -20.82 28.17 -11.56
C PRO A 267 -21.21 28.53 -13.01
N ASP A 268 -20.68 29.63 -13.56
CA ASP A 268 -20.97 30.08 -14.92
C ASP A 268 -20.12 29.34 -15.99
N ASN A 269 -19.07 28.66 -15.55
CA ASN A 269 -18.15 27.88 -16.38
C ASN A 269 -17.99 26.47 -15.79
N SER A 270 -19.15 25.79 -15.63
CA SER A 270 -19.28 24.44 -15.09
C SER A 270 -18.34 23.42 -15.75
N PHE A 271 -18.12 22.29 -15.08
CA PHE A 271 -17.30 21.18 -15.60
C PHE A 271 -17.75 20.88 -17.03
N GLY A 272 -16.89 21.17 -18.02
CA GLY A 272 -17.31 21.37 -19.41
C GLY A 272 -18.25 20.28 -19.95
N SER A 273 -19.21 20.68 -20.78
CA SER A 273 -20.27 19.80 -21.30
C SER A 273 -19.74 18.51 -21.91
N ILE A 274 -20.45 17.40 -21.67
CA ILE A 274 -20.25 16.00 -22.12
C ILE A 274 -19.68 15.82 -23.55
N GLU A 275 -19.83 16.78 -24.47
CA GLU A 275 -19.35 16.67 -25.85
C GLU A 275 -17.82 16.50 -25.99
N ASP A 276 -17.02 16.91 -24.99
CA ASP A 276 -15.56 16.79 -25.01
C ASP A 276 -14.99 15.62 -24.16
N LYS A 277 -15.82 14.91 -23.39
CA LYS A 277 -15.39 13.77 -22.55
C LYS A 277 -15.85 12.44 -23.18
N ASP A 278 -15.01 11.39 -23.08
CA ASP A 278 -15.28 10.08 -23.68
C ASP A 278 -16.68 9.56 -23.27
N PRO A 279 -17.63 9.37 -24.22
CA PRO A 279 -19.02 8.98 -23.94
C PRO A 279 -19.16 7.65 -23.18
N SER A 280 -18.09 6.85 -23.10
CA SER A 280 -18.10 5.59 -22.35
C SER A 280 -18.20 5.77 -20.83
N PHE A 281 -17.79 6.92 -20.27
CA PHE A 281 -17.83 7.18 -18.83
C PHE A 281 -19.28 7.42 -18.34
N SER A 282 -20.05 8.27 -19.04
CA SER A 282 -21.43 8.62 -18.67
C SER A 282 -22.44 7.49 -18.94
N GLN A 283 -22.22 6.64 -19.96
CA GLN A 283 -23.08 5.47 -20.21
C GLN A 283 -22.84 4.30 -19.23
N MET A 284 -21.73 4.32 -18.47
CA MET A 284 -21.43 3.31 -17.46
C MET A 284 -22.12 3.55 -16.12
N LEU A 285 -22.43 4.81 -15.79
CA LEU A 285 -23.06 5.22 -14.52
C LEU A 285 -24.59 5.09 -14.51
N THR A 286 -25.24 4.92 -15.67
CA THR A 286 -26.70 4.95 -15.83
C THR A 286 -27.41 3.59 -15.73
N LYS A 287 -26.73 2.54 -15.26
CA LYS A 287 -27.42 1.26 -14.96
C LYS A 287 -28.19 1.35 -13.64
N THR A 288 -29.38 1.95 -13.78
CA THR A 288 -30.63 1.77 -13.03
C THR A 288 -30.53 1.04 -11.69
N GLU A 289 -30.83 1.83 -10.65
CA GLU A 289 -31.30 1.46 -9.33
C GLU A 289 -32.39 0.37 -9.38
N ASP A 290 -31.98 -0.89 -9.28
CA ASP A 290 -32.80 -1.92 -8.65
C ASP A 290 -32.08 -2.31 -7.36
N SER A 291 -32.59 -1.83 -6.23
CA SER A 291 -32.07 -2.10 -4.90
C SER A 291 -32.00 -3.61 -4.64
N LYS A 292 -30.81 -4.20 -4.79
CA LYS A 292 -30.57 -5.55 -4.28
C LYS A 292 -30.46 -5.45 -2.77
N GLN A 293 -31.43 -6.02 -2.06
CA GLN A 293 -31.28 -6.23 -0.62
C GLN A 293 -30.23 -7.30 -0.39
N PHE A 294 -29.06 -6.89 0.09
CA PHE A 294 -27.98 -7.79 0.43
C PHE A 294 -28.20 -8.41 1.82
N PRO A 295 -28.04 -9.73 1.97
CA PRO A 295 -28.20 -10.38 3.26
C PRO A 295 -27.04 -9.99 4.20
N LYS A 296 -27.32 -9.21 5.24
CA LYS A 296 -26.38 -8.97 6.35
C LYS A 296 -25.92 -10.31 6.96
N LYS A 297 -24.62 -10.60 6.95
CA LYS A 297 -24.05 -11.78 7.62
C LYS A 297 -22.88 -11.51 8.58
N SER A 298 -23.11 -12.01 9.79
CA SER A 298 -22.29 -12.50 10.92
C SER A 298 -21.15 -11.73 11.58
N ASN A 299 -20.45 -10.77 10.96
CA ASN A 299 -19.51 -9.93 11.74
C ASN A 299 -19.98 -8.48 11.68
N ASP A 300 -20.39 -7.96 12.84
CA ASP A 300 -20.95 -6.62 12.95
C ASP A 300 -19.82 -5.57 12.97
N PHE A 301 -19.30 -5.22 11.79
CA PHE A 301 -18.39 -4.08 11.62
C PHE A 301 -19.13 -2.72 11.72
N SER A 302 -20.43 -2.71 11.97
CA SER A 302 -21.24 -1.49 12.01
C SER A 302 -20.90 -0.57 13.20
N ASN A 303 -20.21 -1.09 14.22
CA ASN A 303 -19.77 -0.34 15.40
C ASN A 303 -18.24 -0.38 15.48
N PRO A 304 -17.53 0.54 14.81
CA PRO A 304 -16.07 0.55 14.86
C PRO A 304 -15.60 0.96 16.26
N GLU A 305 -14.58 0.27 16.76
CA GLU A 305 -13.88 0.65 17.99
C GLU A 305 -12.67 1.51 17.63
N THR A 306 -12.45 2.57 18.39
CA THR A 306 -11.22 3.37 18.34
C THR A 306 -10.12 2.62 19.06
N ILE A 307 -9.01 2.40 18.38
CA ILE A 307 -7.83 1.74 18.90
C ILE A 307 -6.81 2.81 19.29
N SER A 308 -6.50 2.89 20.58
CA SER A 308 -5.62 3.90 21.16
C SER A 308 -4.30 3.28 21.63
N GLY A 309 -3.18 3.92 21.30
CA GLY A 309 -1.89 3.56 21.88
C GLY A 309 -0.70 4.09 21.11
N GLU A 310 0.49 3.69 21.54
CA GLU A 310 1.73 3.96 20.81
C GLU A 310 1.74 3.19 19.49
N MET A 311 1.97 3.90 18.39
CA MET A 311 1.98 3.34 17.05
C MET A 311 3.12 3.93 16.20
N ALA A 312 3.52 3.18 15.18
CA ALA A 312 4.45 3.62 14.15
C ALA A 312 3.76 3.64 12.79
N LEU A 313 3.77 4.80 12.13
CA LEU A 313 3.17 5.01 10.82
C LEU A 313 4.19 5.53 9.79
N THR A 314 3.94 5.24 8.52
CA THR A 314 4.47 6.03 7.40
C THR A 314 3.31 6.65 6.65
N VAL A 315 3.30 7.97 6.54
CA VAL A 315 2.35 8.71 5.68
C VAL A 315 3.02 9.08 4.37
N MET A 316 2.28 8.93 3.28
CA MET A 316 2.77 9.14 1.92
C MET A 316 1.66 9.51 0.94
N ALA A 317 2.08 9.93 -0.26
CA ALA A 317 1.19 10.31 -1.35
C ALA A 317 1.65 9.73 -2.69
N SER A 318 0.69 9.62 -3.61
CA SER A 318 0.93 9.49 -5.05
C SER A 318 0.80 10.85 -5.71
N PRO A 319 1.54 11.12 -6.80
CA PRO A 319 2.45 10.21 -7.47
C PRO A 319 3.85 10.10 -6.79
N ASP A 320 4.03 10.81 -5.68
CA ASP A 320 5.31 11.19 -5.08
C ASP A 320 6.23 10.04 -4.67
N ASN A 321 5.82 9.23 -3.70
CA ASN A 321 6.73 8.30 -3.03
C ASN A 321 6.09 6.95 -2.66
N CYS A 322 4.80 6.78 -2.94
CA CYS A 322 4.05 5.56 -2.64
C CYS A 322 4.68 4.31 -3.27
N PHE A 323 5.15 4.38 -4.53
CA PHE A 323 5.67 3.21 -5.24
C PHE A 323 6.91 2.66 -4.58
N ASP A 324 7.88 3.52 -4.23
CA ASP A 324 9.13 3.08 -3.61
C ASP A 324 8.87 2.44 -2.25
N VAL A 325 7.94 2.97 -1.46
CA VAL A 325 7.56 2.39 -0.17
C VAL A 325 6.87 1.04 -0.37
N VAL A 326 5.83 0.97 -1.19
CA VAL A 326 5.07 -0.27 -1.45
C VAL A 326 5.97 -1.35 -2.04
N ALA A 327 6.79 -1.01 -3.03
CA ALA A 327 7.75 -1.92 -3.66
C ALA A 327 8.76 -2.46 -2.64
N ASN A 328 9.33 -1.59 -1.80
CA ASN A 328 10.29 -2.00 -0.79
C ASN A 328 9.65 -2.95 0.23
N LEU A 329 8.47 -2.62 0.76
CA LEU A 329 7.78 -3.45 1.76
C LEU A 329 7.39 -4.82 1.19
N LEU A 330 6.86 -4.88 -0.03
CA LEU A 330 6.61 -6.15 -0.72
C LEU A 330 7.90 -6.95 -0.92
N SER A 331 9.02 -6.27 -1.23
CA SER A 331 10.32 -6.89 -1.47
C SER A 331 11.05 -7.37 -0.20
N ILE A 332 10.53 -7.10 0.98
CA ILE A 332 11.08 -7.63 2.25
C ILE A 332 10.19 -8.68 2.89
N ALA A 333 9.01 -8.95 2.33
CA ALA A 333 8.09 -9.99 2.81
C ALA A 333 8.80 -11.35 2.98
N GLN A 334 8.61 -11.97 4.14
CA GLN A 334 9.28 -13.20 4.59
C GLN A 334 8.34 -14.42 4.67
N SER A 335 7.04 -14.20 4.77
CA SER A 335 6.06 -15.26 5.05
C SER A 335 4.75 -15.11 4.29
N THR A 336 4.08 -13.96 4.35
CA THR A 336 2.74 -13.77 3.80
C THR A 336 2.58 -12.41 3.12
N ILE A 337 1.81 -12.40 2.03
CA ILE A 337 1.30 -11.18 1.39
C ILE A 337 -0.18 -11.38 1.13
N ILE A 338 -1.01 -10.53 1.69
CA ILE A 338 -2.45 -10.50 1.51
C ILE A 338 -2.81 -9.20 0.78
N ILE A 339 -3.51 -9.30 -0.35
CA ILE A 339 -3.89 -8.14 -1.16
C ILE A 339 -5.40 -8.15 -1.34
N SER A 340 -6.04 -7.03 -1.00
CA SER A 340 -7.46 -6.76 -1.22
C SER A 340 -7.63 -5.45 -1.96
N VAL A 341 -7.79 -5.54 -3.29
CA VAL A 341 -7.79 -4.35 -4.17
C VAL A 341 -8.81 -4.43 -5.29
N TYR A 342 -9.36 -3.27 -5.65
CA TYR A 342 -10.20 -3.12 -6.85
C TYR A 342 -9.43 -3.40 -8.14
N THR A 343 -8.24 -2.79 -8.29
CA THR A 343 -7.38 -2.96 -9.46
C THR A 343 -5.93 -3.24 -9.06
N LEU A 344 -5.38 -4.32 -9.61
CA LEU A 344 -3.97 -4.71 -9.53
C LEU A 344 -3.39 -4.79 -10.96
N SER A 345 -2.70 -3.72 -11.36
CA SER A 345 -2.20 -3.58 -12.75
C SER A 345 -0.80 -2.98 -12.86
N GLN A 346 -0.18 -2.57 -11.75
CA GLN A 346 1.19 -2.06 -11.76
C GLN A 346 2.18 -3.19 -12.13
N PRO A 347 2.80 -3.18 -13.33
CA PRO A 347 3.69 -4.25 -13.78
C PRO A 347 4.89 -4.53 -12.86
N TYR A 348 5.52 -3.52 -12.28
CA TYR A 348 6.70 -3.68 -11.44
C TYR A 348 6.32 -4.27 -10.08
N LEU A 349 5.17 -3.88 -9.52
CA LEU A 349 4.67 -4.53 -8.30
C LEU A 349 4.27 -5.98 -8.58
N LEU A 350 3.68 -6.27 -9.74
CA LEU A 350 3.39 -7.64 -10.18
C LEU A 350 4.68 -8.48 -10.28
N ASP A 351 5.77 -7.91 -10.79
CA ASP A 351 7.05 -8.62 -10.89
C ASP A 351 7.68 -8.84 -9.49
N ILE A 352 7.54 -7.90 -8.55
CA ILE A 352 7.97 -8.08 -7.16
C ILE A 352 7.15 -9.19 -6.49
N ILE A 353 5.83 -9.19 -6.62
CA ILE A 353 4.96 -10.24 -6.09
C ILE A 353 5.33 -11.60 -6.70
N ALA A 354 5.59 -11.66 -8.01
CA ALA A 354 6.05 -12.88 -8.66
C ALA A 354 7.36 -13.39 -8.05
N ASP A 355 8.32 -12.51 -7.82
CA ASP A 355 9.58 -12.83 -7.17
C ASP A 355 9.37 -13.36 -5.74
N ARG A 356 8.44 -12.79 -4.98
CA ARG A 356 8.06 -13.32 -3.65
C ARG A 356 7.48 -14.72 -3.71
N ILE A 357 6.57 -14.98 -4.65
CA ILE A 357 6.03 -16.33 -4.89
C ILE A 357 7.15 -17.30 -5.25
N ALA A 358 8.10 -16.90 -6.09
CA ALA A 358 9.25 -17.72 -6.49
C ALA A 358 10.16 -18.11 -5.30
N HIS A 359 10.20 -17.28 -4.26
CA HIS A 359 10.91 -17.53 -3.01
C HIS A 359 10.08 -18.29 -1.97
N GLY A 360 8.84 -18.66 -2.27
CA GLY A 360 7.99 -19.47 -1.39
C GLY A 360 7.17 -18.69 -0.38
N ILE A 361 7.00 -17.38 -0.58
CA ILE A 361 6.09 -16.56 0.23
C ILE A 361 4.63 -16.90 -0.12
N ASP A 362 3.77 -17.05 0.88
CA ASP A 362 2.33 -17.31 0.69
C ASP A 362 1.63 -16.03 0.26
N VAL A 363 0.98 -16.04 -0.91
CA VAL A 363 0.31 -14.87 -1.48
C VAL A 363 -1.18 -15.15 -1.65
N LYS A 364 -2.03 -14.30 -1.06
CA LYS A 364 -3.49 -14.33 -1.18
C LYS A 364 -4.00 -13.07 -1.86
N LEU A 365 -4.85 -13.25 -2.89
CA LEU A 365 -5.38 -12.18 -3.72
C LEU A 365 -6.91 -12.20 -3.68
N LEU A 366 -7.54 -11.17 -3.13
CA LEU A 366 -8.98 -10.94 -3.22
C LEU A 366 -9.22 -9.73 -4.13
N LEU A 367 -9.74 -9.99 -5.33
CA LEU A 367 -9.80 -8.99 -6.40
C LEU A 367 -11.24 -8.80 -6.92
N GLU A 368 -11.57 -7.57 -7.35
CA GLU A 368 -12.83 -7.30 -8.04
C GLU A 368 -12.86 -7.99 -9.42
N LYS A 369 -14.02 -8.53 -9.81
CA LYS A 369 -14.24 -9.29 -11.05
C LYS A 369 -14.76 -8.43 -12.20
N TYR A 370 -15.54 -7.40 -11.89
CA TYR A 370 -16.33 -6.60 -12.81
C TYR A 370 -15.98 -5.11 -12.74
N GLN A 371 -14.70 -4.77 -12.88
CA GLN A 371 -14.27 -3.38 -12.99
C GLN A 371 -15.05 -2.64 -14.07
N VAL A 372 -15.26 -1.35 -13.86
CA VAL A 372 -16.00 -0.47 -14.77
C VAL A 372 -15.37 -0.58 -16.16
N GLY A 373 -14.06 -0.35 -16.31
CA GLY A 373 -13.36 -0.44 -17.60
C GLY A 373 -13.16 -1.87 -18.11
N PRO A 374 -13.45 -2.18 -19.40
CA PRO A 374 -13.16 -3.51 -19.98
C PRO A 374 -11.65 -3.81 -20.00
N TYR A 375 -10.79 -2.79 -20.10
CA TYR A 375 -9.35 -2.94 -19.98
C TYR A 375 -8.93 -3.32 -18.56
N GLU A 376 -9.54 -2.72 -17.53
CA GLU A 376 -9.24 -3.00 -16.13
C GLU A 376 -9.59 -4.43 -15.73
N ARG A 377 -10.69 -4.97 -16.28
CA ARG A 377 -11.06 -6.39 -16.11
C ARG A 377 -9.95 -7.34 -16.55
N SER A 378 -9.19 -6.97 -17.58
CA SER A 378 -8.09 -7.81 -18.07
C SER A 378 -6.88 -7.82 -17.14
N TYR A 379 -6.69 -6.79 -16.31
CA TYR A 379 -5.56 -6.70 -15.39
C TYR A 379 -5.68 -7.67 -14.23
N ASN A 380 -6.80 -7.63 -13.48
CA ASN A 380 -7.00 -8.54 -12.35
C ASN A 380 -7.06 -10.00 -12.81
N ARG A 381 -7.68 -10.26 -13.97
CA ARG A 381 -7.67 -11.59 -14.61
C ARG A 381 -6.26 -12.05 -14.92
N GLY A 382 -5.45 -11.19 -15.54
CA GLY A 382 -4.06 -11.51 -15.87
C GLY A 382 -3.21 -11.79 -14.64
N ALA A 383 -3.37 -11.00 -13.57
CA ALA A 383 -2.67 -11.23 -12.31
C ALA A 383 -3.06 -12.59 -11.69
N LEU A 384 -4.35 -12.89 -11.58
CA LEU A 384 -4.85 -14.16 -11.06
C LEU A 384 -4.39 -15.35 -11.91
N TYR A 385 -4.47 -15.24 -13.24
CA TYR A 385 -4.02 -16.29 -14.15
C TYR A 385 -2.53 -16.60 -13.96
N ASN A 386 -1.69 -15.56 -13.97
CA ASN A 386 -0.24 -15.72 -13.86
C ASN A 386 0.16 -16.31 -12.49
N PHE A 387 -0.43 -15.81 -11.40
CA PHE A 387 0.00 -16.20 -10.06
C PHE A 387 -0.63 -17.52 -9.58
N THR A 388 -1.82 -17.87 -10.04
CA THR A 388 -2.53 -19.07 -9.55
C THR A 388 -2.48 -20.25 -10.52
N GLN A 389 -2.61 -20.02 -11.84
CA GLN A 389 -2.75 -21.09 -12.83
C GLN A 389 -1.43 -21.44 -13.49
N LEU A 390 -0.71 -20.44 -14.01
CA LEU A 390 0.64 -20.67 -14.52
C LEU A 390 1.60 -20.96 -13.37
N GLY A 391 1.45 -20.21 -12.26
CA GLY A 391 2.40 -20.21 -11.16
C GLY A 391 3.75 -19.64 -11.59
N ILE A 392 4.62 -19.42 -10.60
CA ILE A 392 5.94 -18.82 -10.80
C ILE A 392 7.02 -19.87 -10.53
N PRO A 393 8.00 -20.08 -11.43
CA PRO A 393 9.10 -21.02 -11.19
C PRO A 393 9.82 -20.70 -9.87
N SER A 394 10.00 -21.71 -9.03
CA SER A 394 10.70 -21.55 -7.75
C SER A 394 12.19 -21.26 -7.96
N VAL A 395 12.74 -20.35 -7.17
CA VAL A 395 14.19 -20.12 -7.10
C VAL A 395 14.92 -21.34 -6.55
N ALA A 396 14.34 -22.03 -5.57
CA ALA A 396 14.94 -23.21 -4.95
C ALA A 396 14.88 -24.46 -5.86
N ASN A 397 13.83 -24.58 -6.68
CA ASN A 397 13.67 -25.66 -7.64
C ASN A 397 12.97 -25.18 -8.93
N PRO A 398 13.74 -24.76 -9.96
CA PRO A 398 13.18 -24.17 -11.19
C PRO A 398 12.23 -25.07 -12.00
N ASN A 399 12.13 -26.35 -11.67
CA ASN A 399 11.18 -27.27 -12.32
C ASN A 399 9.81 -27.33 -11.60
N VAL A 400 9.63 -26.59 -10.51
CA VAL A 400 8.38 -26.49 -9.76
C VAL A 400 7.89 -25.06 -9.85
N ASN A 401 6.65 -24.88 -10.28
CA ASN A 401 5.97 -23.60 -10.18
C ASN A 401 5.24 -23.52 -8.83
N LEU A 402 5.48 -22.44 -8.08
CA LEU A 402 4.76 -22.09 -6.86
C LEU A 402 3.59 -21.18 -7.23
N THR A 403 2.48 -21.31 -6.53
CA THR A 403 1.24 -20.61 -6.85
C THR A 403 0.76 -19.78 -5.68
N ALA A 404 0.28 -18.57 -5.95
CA ALA A 404 -0.60 -17.85 -5.05
C ALA A 404 -1.98 -18.52 -4.96
N VAL A 405 -2.79 -18.10 -4.00
CA VAL A 405 -4.23 -18.39 -3.97
C VAL A 405 -4.99 -17.11 -4.31
N GLY A 406 -5.93 -17.22 -5.25
CA GLY A 406 -6.69 -16.07 -5.73
C GLY A 406 -8.19 -16.33 -5.75
N LYS A 407 -8.95 -15.32 -5.34
CA LYS A 407 -10.41 -15.32 -5.35
C LYS A 407 -10.95 -14.05 -6.01
N TRP A 408 -12.09 -14.21 -6.69
CA TRP A 408 -12.96 -13.09 -6.96
C TRP A 408 -13.69 -12.71 -5.69
N ALA A 409 -13.82 -11.41 -5.44
CA ALA A 409 -14.63 -10.93 -4.34
C ALA A 409 -16.10 -11.30 -4.52
N ASP A 410 -16.81 -11.31 -3.39
CA ASP A 410 -18.21 -11.68 -3.32
C ASP A 410 -19.11 -10.65 -4.03
N THR A 411 -20.20 -11.13 -4.64
CA THR A 411 -21.13 -10.29 -5.40
C THR A 411 -22.29 -9.70 -4.58
N ASP A 412 -22.30 -9.94 -3.26
CA ASP A 412 -23.15 -9.24 -2.30
C ASP A 412 -22.66 -7.80 -2.07
N PHE A 413 -21.45 -7.45 -2.50
CA PHE A 413 -21.06 -6.05 -2.68
C PHE A 413 -21.23 -5.66 -4.15
N TYR A 414 -21.56 -4.40 -4.41
CA TYR A 414 -21.61 -3.89 -5.78
C TYR A 414 -20.21 -3.93 -6.42
N PHE A 415 -19.19 -3.51 -5.67
CA PHE A 415 -17.77 -3.75 -5.97
C PHE A 415 -16.96 -4.05 -4.71
N GLN A 416 -15.93 -4.88 -4.83
CA GLN A 416 -14.78 -4.90 -3.92
C GLN A 416 -13.86 -3.73 -4.23
N HIS A 417 -14.04 -2.63 -3.50
CA HIS A 417 -13.35 -1.38 -3.77
C HIS A 417 -12.33 -0.97 -2.68
N CYS A 418 -12.11 -1.83 -1.69
CA CYS A 418 -10.96 -1.75 -0.77
C CYS A 418 -9.62 -1.64 -1.51
N LYS A 419 -8.64 -1.02 -0.85
CA LYS A 419 -7.28 -0.81 -1.36
C LYS A 419 -6.27 -0.98 -0.23
N TYR A 420 -6.03 -2.23 0.17
CA TYR A 420 -5.07 -2.52 1.23
C TYR A 420 -4.23 -3.79 0.98
N ILE A 421 -3.06 -3.80 1.61
CA ILE A 421 -2.11 -4.93 1.62
C ILE A 421 -1.77 -5.23 3.09
N ILE A 422 -1.71 -6.52 3.45
CA ILE A 422 -1.13 -6.96 4.72
C ILE A 422 0.09 -7.82 4.41
N ILE A 423 1.24 -7.51 5.04
CA ILE A 423 2.51 -8.22 4.82
C ILE A 423 2.98 -8.80 6.16
N ASP A 424 3.33 -10.09 6.14
CA ASP A 424 3.91 -10.84 7.27
C ASP A 424 3.11 -10.73 8.57
N ASP A 425 1.83 -10.44 8.43
CA ASP A 425 0.93 -10.19 9.53
C ASP A 425 1.28 -9.01 10.47
N GLU A 426 2.27 -8.20 10.07
CA GLU A 426 2.88 -7.12 10.88
C GLU A 426 2.86 -5.75 10.18
N ILE A 427 2.44 -5.68 8.91
CA ILE A 427 2.38 -4.42 8.15
C ILE A 427 1.02 -4.31 7.47
N LEU A 428 0.33 -3.19 7.66
CA LEU A 428 -0.85 -2.81 6.87
C LEU A 428 -0.49 -1.61 6.00
N ILE A 429 -0.74 -1.70 4.70
CA ILE A 429 -0.72 -0.57 3.76
C ILE A 429 -2.16 -0.30 3.36
N LEU A 430 -2.64 0.94 3.50
CA LEU A 430 -3.99 1.38 3.12
C LEU A 430 -3.93 2.66 2.28
N SER A 431 -4.84 2.79 1.31
CA SER A 431 -4.80 3.89 0.34
C SER A 431 -6.17 4.30 -0.20
N SER A 432 -6.25 5.54 -0.72
CA SER A 432 -7.31 5.97 -1.64
C SER A 432 -7.13 5.44 -3.07
N GLY A 433 -5.89 5.11 -3.43
CA GLY A 433 -5.43 4.74 -4.76
C GLY A 433 -5.32 3.24 -5.01
N ASN A 434 -5.51 2.85 -6.27
CA ASN A 434 -5.36 1.46 -6.70
C ASN A 434 -3.87 1.01 -6.72
N LEU A 435 -3.63 -0.30 -6.81
CA LEU A 435 -2.31 -0.83 -7.20
C LEU A 435 -2.15 -0.82 -8.72
N SER A 436 -2.37 0.35 -9.31
CA SER A 436 -2.34 0.62 -10.74
C SER A 436 -1.16 1.53 -11.10
N ARG A 437 -0.87 1.66 -12.39
CA ARG A 437 0.14 2.63 -12.84
C ARG A 437 -0.21 4.07 -12.51
N ALA A 438 -1.50 4.43 -12.56
CA ALA A 438 -1.94 5.80 -12.31
C ALA A 438 -1.85 6.12 -10.81
N SER A 439 -2.34 5.24 -9.94
CA SER A 439 -2.34 5.47 -8.50
C SER A 439 -1.05 5.09 -7.80
N CYS A 440 -0.20 4.23 -8.38
CA CYS A 440 1.10 3.84 -7.82
C CYS A 440 2.18 3.85 -8.92
N PRO A 441 2.48 5.05 -9.48
CA PRO A 441 3.41 5.17 -10.59
C PRO A 441 4.84 4.90 -10.12
N LYS A 442 5.59 4.14 -10.91
CA LYS A 442 7.04 4.02 -10.69
C LYS A 442 7.69 5.34 -11.11
N PRO A 443 8.63 5.91 -10.33
CA PRO A 443 9.45 7.03 -10.77
C PRO A 443 10.09 6.81 -12.14
N GLN A 444 9.94 7.80 -13.02
CA GLN A 444 10.60 7.84 -14.33
C GLN A 444 12.10 8.13 -14.15
N ASP A 445 12.91 7.78 -15.15
CA ASP A 445 14.38 7.91 -15.07
C ASP A 445 14.85 9.39 -15.00
N ASP A 446 13.98 10.35 -15.31
CA ASP A 446 14.18 11.79 -15.16
C ASP A 446 13.81 12.32 -13.76
N GLY A 447 13.26 11.48 -12.89
CA GLY A 447 12.85 11.83 -11.53
C GLY A 447 11.40 12.27 -11.40
N ASP A 448 10.67 12.44 -12.51
CA ASP A 448 9.27 12.83 -12.49
C ASP A 448 8.34 11.61 -12.33
N VAL A 449 7.22 11.84 -11.66
CA VAL A 449 6.18 10.84 -11.40
C VAL A 449 4.85 11.40 -11.89
N ASP A 450 4.36 10.87 -13.02
CA ASP A 450 3.02 11.18 -13.51
C ASP A 450 2.05 10.14 -12.96
N GLY A 451 0.97 10.59 -12.34
CA GLY A 451 -0.06 9.71 -11.81
C GLY A 451 -1.16 10.48 -11.12
N ASN A 452 -2.07 9.77 -10.48
CA ASN A 452 -3.16 10.38 -9.72
C ASN A 452 -2.64 10.93 -8.39
N ARG A 453 -3.32 11.95 -7.88
CA ARG A 453 -3.20 12.31 -6.46
C ARG A 453 -3.97 11.31 -5.61
N ASP A 454 -3.28 10.63 -4.71
CA ASP A 454 -3.84 9.66 -3.77
C ASP A 454 -3.11 9.77 -2.42
N TRP A 455 -3.81 9.49 -1.32
CA TRP A 455 -3.23 9.43 0.03
C TRP A 455 -3.06 7.99 0.50
N TRP A 456 -1.96 7.73 1.21
CA TRP A 456 -1.52 6.40 1.61
C TRP A 456 -0.96 6.40 3.03
N VAL A 457 -1.25 5.35 3.78
CA VAL A 457 -0.67 5.13 5.11
C VAL A 457 -0.16 3.70 5.25
N VAL A 458 0.98 3.55 5.92
CA VAL A 458 1.47 2.27 6.44
C VAL A 458 1.35 2.27 7.94
N VAL A 459 0.79 1.21 8.50
CA VAL A 459 0.77 0.90 9.93
C VAL A 459 1.72 -0.28 10.18
N TYR A 460 2.64 -0.13 11.12
CA TYR A 460 3.61 -1.18 11.47
C TYR A 460 3.29 -1.76 12.85
N GLY A 461 3.13 -3.08 12.92
CA GLY A 461 2.89 -3.85 14.14
C GLY A 461 4.14 -3.99 15.01
N SER A 462 5.29 -3.49 14.58
CA SER A 462 6.50 -3.37 15.40
C SER A 462 7.33 -2.18 14.91
N ASP A 463 8.48 -1.91 15.53
CA ASP A 463 9.40 -0.87 15.04
C ASP A 463 9.76 -1.18 13.56
N PRO A 464 9.55 -0.26 12.61
CA PRO A 464 9.85 -0.47 11.21
C PRO A 464 11.29 -0.93 10.95
N GLN A 465 12.24 -0.58 11.83
CA GLN A 465 13.63 -1.01 11.72
C GLN A 465 13.81 -2.51 12.00
N ASP A 466 12.95 -3.10 12.85
CA ASP A 466 12.98 -4.52 13.19
C ASP A 466 12.42 -5.39 12.05
N LEU A 467 11.62 -4.80 11.16
CA LEU A 467 11.02 -5.47 10.00
C LEU A 467 12.01 -5.63 8.83
N ILE A 468 13.14 -4.92 8.86
CA ILE A 468 14.18 -5.02 7.84
C ILE A 468 15.02 -6.30 8.12
N PRO A 469 15.05 -7.29 7.22
CA PRO A 469 15.78 -8.52 7.46
C PRO A 469 17.27 -8.25 7.72
N SER A 470 17.79 -8.77 8.83
CA SER A 470 19.19 -8.61 9.22
C SER A 470 20.14 -9.01 8.07
N GLY A 471 20.91 -8.06 7.54
CA GLY A 471 21.83 -8.27 6.41
C GLY A 471 21.41 -7.61 5.09
N THR A 472 20.27 -6.93 5.05
CA THR A 472 19.92 -6.01 3.96
C THR A 472 20.54 -4.63 4.22
N ASP A 473 21.76 -4.45 3.75
CA ASP A 473 22.46 -3.15 3.81
C ASP A 473 21.80 -2.19 2.80
N SER A 474 21.05 -1.20 3.29
CA SER A 474 20.35 -0.16 2.53
C SER A 474 21.27 0.79 1.75
N THR A 475 22.58 0.57 1.77
CA THR A 475 23.55 1.29 0.95
C THR A 475 23.76 0.71 -0.46
N LYS A 476 23.14 -0.42 -0.80
CA LYS A 476 23.11 -0.89 -2.19
C LYS A 476 22.08 -0.12 -3.00
N LYS A 477 22.47 1.07 -3.45
CA LYS A 477 21.91 1.68 -4.67
C LYS A 477 21.75 0.58 -5.72
N ILE A 478 20.57 0.50 -6.31
CA ILE A 478 20.34 -0.17 -7.60
C ILE A 478 21.10 0.65 -8.65
N SER A 479 22.44 0.55 -8.66
CA SER A 479 23.28 1.05 -9.73
C SER A 479 23.53 -0.10 -10.68
N GLY A 480 23.21 0.14 -11.95
CA GLY A 480 23.17 -0.86 -13.01
C GLY A 480 24.40 -1.76 -13.14
N TYR A 481 24.17 -2.86 -13.86
CA TYR A 481 25.17 -3.71 -14.53
C TYR A 481 26.50 -3.85 -13.80
N ASN A 482 26.66 -5.01 -13.16
CA ASN A 482 27.85 -5.51 -12.47
C ASN A 482 29.16 -5.37 -13.30
N LEU A 483 29.75 -4.17 -13.36
CA LEU A 483 31.02 -3.89 -14.03
C LEU A 483 32.22 -4.49 -13.27
N GLY A 484 32.04 -4.88 -12.00
CA GLY A 484 33.07 -5.51 -11.18
C GLY A 484 33.45 -6.92 -11.64
N ILE A 485 32.51 -7.67 -12.21
CA ILE A 485 32.76 -9.01 -12.75
C ILE A 485 33.62 -8.90 -14.02
N TYR A 486 33.35 -7.92 -14.90
CA TYR A 486 34.19 -7.68 -16.07
C TYR A 486 35.59 -7.19 -15.69
N PHE A 487 35.77 -6.34 -14.66
CA PHE A 487 37.11 -5.85 -14.29
C PHE A 487 38.03 -6.97 -13.77
N VAL A 488 37.47 -7.94 -13.03
CA VAL A 488 38.23 -9.11 -12.56
C VAL A 488 38.54 -10.07 -13.71
N PHE A 489 37.60 -10.30 -14.65
CA PHE A 489 37.87 -11.11 -15.84
C PHE A 489 38.80 -10.41 -16.85
N THR A 490 38.80 -9.08 -16.93
CA THR A 490 39.74 -8.30 -17.76
C THR A 490 41.13 -8.29 -17.15
N ILE A 491 41.28 -8.19 -15.82
CA ILE A 491 42.59 -8.29 -15.16
C ILE A 491 43.15 -9.72 -15.23
N ILE A 492 42.32 -10.75 -14.99
CA ILE A 492 42.75 -12.15 -15.16
C ILE A 492 43.06 -12.45 -16.63
N GLY A 493 42.29 -11.91 -17.58
CA GLY A 493 42.56 -12.00 -19.01
C GLY A 493 43.87 -11.33 -19.42
N ILE A 494 44.17 -10.13 -18.92
CA ILE A 494 45.42 -9.41 -19.17
C ILE A 494 46.62 -10.12 -18.53
N ILE A 495 46.47 -10.70 -17.34
CA ILE A 495 47.51 -11.49 -16.67
C ILE A 495 47.78 -12.80 -17.43
N CYS A 496 46.74 -13.48 -17.92
CA CYS A 496 46.86 -14.70 -18.72
C CYS A 496 47.49 -14.43 -20.09
N ILE A 497 47.12 -13.33 -20.77
CA ILE A 497 47.71 -12.90 -22.04
C ILE A 497 49.17 -12.45 -21.85
N SER A 498 49.49 -11.75 -20.75
CA SER A 498 50.87 -11.36 -20.40
C SER A 498 51.77 -12.58 -20.13
N LYS A 499 51.22 -13.62 -19.49
CA LYS A 499 51.94 -14.87 -19.19
C LYS A 499 52.14 -15.73 -20.45
N MET A 500 51.13 -15.81 -21.34
CA MET A 500 51.23 -16.48 -22.63
C MET A 500 52.19 -15.77 -23.60
N LEU A 501 52.26 -14.43 -23.57
CA LEU A 501 53.22 -13.66 -24.37
C LEU A 501 54.65 -13.78 -23.84
N LYS A 502 54.86 -13.96 -22.54
CA LYS A 502 56.19 -14.26 -21.98
C LYS A 502 56.69 -15.67 -22.31
N GLU A 503 55.81 -16.65 -22.44
CA GLU A 503 56.19 -18.03 -22.83
C GLU A 503 56.43 -18.19 -24.34
N ARG A 504 55.96 -17.25 -25.18
CA ARG A 504 56.22 -17.23 -26.64
C ARG A 504 57.49 -16.49 -27.09
N TYR A 505 58.24 -15.85 -26.18
CA TYR A 505 59.49 -15.14 -26.51
C TYR A 505 60.77 -15.84 -25.99
N HIS A 506 60.67 -17.13 -25.64
CA HIS A 506 61.83 -18.01 -25.38
C HIS A 506 61.87 -19.24 -26.30
N LEU A 507 61.48 -19.06 -27.56
CA LEU A 507 61.86 -19.93 -28.68
C LEU A 507 62.48 -19.09 -29.79
#